data_AF-A0A535GD93-F1
#
_entry.id   AF-A0A535GD93-F1
#
_cell.length_a   1.000
_cell.length_b   1.000
_cell.length_c   1.000
_cell.angle_alpha   90.00
_cell.angle_beta   90.00
_cell.angle_gamma   90.00
#
_symmetry.space_group_name_H-M   'P 1'
#
loop_
_entity.id
_entity.type
_entity.pdbx_description
1 polymer ?
#
loop_
_entity_poly.entity_id
_entity_poly.type
_entity_poly.pdbx_seq_one_letter_code
_entity_poly.pdbx_strand_id
1 'polypeptide(L)'
;MERELSGALPLVKAEEVHKVLRPAVEDVLQARGFARTAGTPLDLSPQRRGWWVAITGDHFAVVDLQLNPRGFSRHWGSRFTLNFELSPRPTPIGSDYLRARLWKLLERGHRKRALEIQRKVVASLPEPPELIRRNFHGTRFAPPRYWPWEDVWLRYSTLDDVRVWADFLKQSLPSATDRFVASARKKIGRQFTYRLR
;
A
#
# COMPACT_ATOMS: atom_id res chain seq x y z
N MET A 1 1.74 10.09 -41.63
CA MET A 1 2.48 11.07 -40.79
C MET A 1 2.20 10.75 -39.34
N GLU A 2 2.81 9.67 -38.84
CA GLU A 2 2.76 9.28 -37.44
C GLU A 2 3.66 10.23 -36.66
N ARG A 3 3.09 11.19 -35.95
CA ARG A 3 3.84 11.97 -34.96
C ARG A 3 4.26 10.99 -33.87
N GLU A 4 5.56 10.72 -33.80
CA GLU A 4 6.18 9.99 -32.70
C GLU A 4 5.69 10.58 -31.37
N LEU A 5 4.97 9.78 -30.58
CA LEU A 5 4.67 10.02 -29.18
C LEU A 5 5.96 9.80 -28.35
N SER A 6 7.04 10.53 -28.68
CA SER A 6 8.40 10.37 -28.14
C SER A 6 8.56 10.80 -26.67
N GLY A 7 7.48 10.98 -25.91
CA GLY A 7 7.51 11.39 -24.49
C GLY A 7 6.71 10.48 -23.55
N ALA A 8 6.18 9.36 -24.03
CA ALA A 8 5.23 8.56 -23.27
C ALA A 8 5.96 7.53 -22.39
N LEU A 9 5.90 7.70 -21.05
CA LEU A 9 6.53 6.79 -20.08
C LEU A 9 6.24 5.30 -20.38
N PRO A 10 7.21 4.39 -20.19
CA PRO A 10 7.00 2.97 -20.39
C PRO A 10 5.98 2.43 -19.38
N LEU A 11 5.15 1.48 -19.83
CA LEU A 11 4.17 0.83 -18.97
C LEU A 11 4.88 -0.02 -17.91
N VAL A 12 4.62 0.25 -16.63
CA VAL A 12 5.10 -0.61 -15.54
C VAL A 12 4.06 -1.71 -15.28
N LYS A 13 4.41 -2.95 -15.66
CA LYS A 13 3.56 -4.13 -15.43
C LYS A 13 3.45 -4.47 -13.94
N ALA A 14 2.29 -4.95 -13.52
CA ALA A 14 2.02 -5.31 -12.12
C ALA A 14 3.01 -6.35 -11.57
N GLU A 15 3.45 -7.28 -12.42
CA GLU A 15 4.44 -8.30 -12.09
C GLU A 15 5.77 -7.68 -11.68
N GLU A 16 6.24 -6.67 -12.40
CA GLU A 16 7.50 -5.97 -12.11
C GLU A 16 7.40 -5.20 -10.79
N VAL A 17 6.26 -4.57 -10.53
CA VAL A 17 5.99 -3.90 -9.25
C VAL A 17 6.06 -4.90 -8.10
N HIS A 18 5.44 -6.07 -8.25
CA HIS A 18 5.49 -7.12 -7.24
C HIS A 18 6.89 -7.71 -7.05
N LYS A 19 7.66 -7.91 -8.13
CA LYS A 19 9.05 -8.38 -8.04
C LYS A 19 9.92 -7.46 -7.17
N VAL A 20 9.66 -6.15 -7.19
CA VAL A 20 10.41 -5.17 -6.40
C VAL A 20 9.84 -5.00 -4.98
N LEU A 21 8.52 -4.79 -4.84
CA LEU A 21 7.93 -4.46 -3.55
C LEU A 21 7.78 -5.66 -2.62
N ARG A 22 7.50 -6.87 -3.14
CA ARG A 22 7.24 -8.03 -2.27
C ARG A 22 8.46 -8.41 -1.42
N PRO A 23 9.68 -8.54 -1.96
CA PRO A 23 10.85 -8.86 -1.13
C PRO A 23 11.09 -7.79 -0.05
N ALA A 24 10.99 -6.50 -0.41
CA ALA A 24 11.19 -5.40 0.54
C ALA A 24 10.18 -5.41 1.70
N VAL A 25 8.93 -5.82 1.44
CA VAL A 25 7.91 -5.99 2.48
C VAL A 25 8.15 -7.28 3.27
N GLU A 26 8.46 -8.37 2.58
CA GLU A 26 8.68 -9.69 3.16
C GLU A 26 9.84 -9.69 4.16
N ASP A 27 11.01 -9.16 3.78
CA ASP A 27 12.19 -9.11 4.65
C ASP A 27 11.89 -8.43 6.00
N VAL A 28 11.16 -7.31 5.95
CA VAL A 28 10.80 -6.53 7.14
C VAL A 28 9.78 -7.26 8.01
N LEU A 29 8.79 -7.90 7.40
CA LEU A 29 7.70 -8.58 8.10
C LEU A 29 8.17 -9.91 8.68
N GLN A 30 9.01 -10.67 7.98
CA GLN A 30 9.62 -11.91 8.50
C GLN A 30 10.45 -11.63 9.75
N ALA A 31 11.23 -10.55 9.77
CA ALA A 31 11.97 -10.12 10.96
C ALA A 31 11.07 -9.78 12.18
N ARG A 32 9.75 -9.68 11.98
CA ARG A 32 8.72 -9.41 13.01
C ARG A 32 7.83 -10.61 13.29
N GLY A 33 8.22 -11.80 12.82
CA GLY A 33 7.48 -13.04 13.04
C GLY A 33 6.24 -13.20 12.15
N PHE A 34 6.13 -12.41 11.08
CA PHE A 34 5.11 -12.68 10.06
C PHE A 34 5.62 -13.76 9.11
N ALA A 35 4.77 -14.74 8.82
CA ALA A 35 4.98 -15.71 7.77
C ALA A 35 4.20 -15.31 6.52
N ARG A 36 4.78 -15.53 5.35
CA ARG A 36 4.08 -15.41 4.08
C ARG A 36 3.15 -16.62 3.92
N THR A 37 1.92 -16.40 3.48
CA THR A 37 1.00 -17.50 3.18
C THR A 37 1.34 -18.14 1.85
N ALA A 38 1.19 -19.47 1.77
CA ALA A 38 1.62 -20.27 0.62
C ALA A 38 0.80 -20.04 -0.68
N GLY A 39 -0.22 -19.20 -0.65
CA GLY A 39 -0.98 -18.82 -1.84
C GLY A 39 -2.10 -17.84 -1.54
N THR A 40 -2.58 -17.16 -2.58
CA THR A 40 -3.87 -16.46 -2.55
C THR A 40 -4.97 -17.53 -2.59
N PRO A 41 -5.79 -17.72 -1.54
CA PRO A 41 -6.99 -18.51 -1.61
C PRO A 41 -7.83 -18.08 -2.82
N LEU A 42 -8.23 -19.07 -3.61
CA LEU A 42 -8.90 -18.90 -4.90
C LEU A 42 -10.23 -18.13 -4.78
N ASP A 43 -10.81 -18.10 -3.58
CA ASP A 43 -12.08 -17.48 -3.21
C ASP A 43 -11.99 -15.97 -2.93
N LEU A 44 -10.79 -15.41 -2.70
CA LEU A 44 -10.67 -14.04 -2.16
C LEU A 44 -10.37 -12.93 -3.17
N SER A 45 -9.90 -13.25 -4.39
CA SER A 45 -9.85 -12.36 -5.57
C SER A 45 -8.98 -12.97 -6.68
N PRO A 46 -9.29 -12.76 -7.97
CA PRO A 46 -8.36 -13.09 -9.08
C PRO A 46 -7.07 -12.26 -9.10
N GLN A 47 -6.92 -11.27 -8.21
CA GLN A 47 -5.76 -10.38 -8.19
C GLN A 47 -4.62 -10.98 -7.39
N ARG A 48 -3.39 -10.83 -7.92
CA ARG A 48 -2.14 -11.27 -7.30
C ARG A 48 -1.81 -10.51 -6.01
N ARG A 49 -2.56 -10.73 -4.94
CA ARG A 49 -2.24 -10.18 -3.61
C ARG A 49 -1.04 -10.94 -3.03
N GLY A 50 -0.10 -10.22 -2.43
CA GLY A 50 0.84 -10.81 -1.49
C GLY A 50 0.38 -10.44 -0.10
N TRP A 51 0.26 -11.41 0.80
CA TRP A 51 0.03 -11.10 2.21
C TRP A 51 0.87 -11.94 3.16
N TRP A 52 1.01 -11.39 4.35
CA TRP A 52 1.82 -11.92 5.44
C TRP A 52 0.97 -11.93 6.70
N VAL A 53 1.22 -12.92 7.55
CA VAL A 53 0.39 -13.21 8.71
C VAL A 53 1.27 -13.44 9.94
N ALA A 54 0.93 -12.80 11.05
CA ALA A 54 1.46 -13.11 12.36
C ALA A 54 0.32 -13.43 13.33
N ILE A 55 0.51 -14.43 14.19
CA ILE A 55 -0.45 -14.73 15.26
C ILE A 55 -0.37 -13.62 16.30
N THR A 56 -1.53 -13.09 16.71
CA THR A 56 -1.67 -12.04 17.72
C THR A 56 -2.82 -12.41 18.66
N GLY A 57 -2.52 -13.15 19.72
CA GLY A 57 -3.53 -13.72 20.61
C GLY A 57 -4.32 -14.83 19.92
N ASP A 58 -5.64 -14.77 19.99
CA ASP A 58 -6.60 -15.63 19.29
C ASP A 58 -6.95 -15.12 17.87
N HIS A 59 -6.24 -14.09 17.40
CA HIS A 59 -6.43 -13.47 16.09
C HIS A 59 -5.13 -13.49 15.26
N PHE A 60 -5.25 -13.05 14.01
CA PHE A 60 -4.17 -12.92 13.05
C PHE A 60 -4.00 -11.46 12.66
N ALA A 61 -2.79 -10.92 12.80
CA ALA A 61 -2.40 -9.70 12.15
C ALA A 61 -2.03 -10.03 10.70
N VAL A 62 -2.78 -9.47 9.75
CA VAL A 62 -2.61 -9.69 8.31
C VAL A 62 -2.15 -8.39 7.67
N VAL A 63 -1.11 -8.46 6.84
CA VAL A 63 -0.64 -7.34 6.01
C VAL A 63 -0.77 -7.72 4.56
N ASP A 64 -1.42 -6.90 3.73
CA ASP A 64 -1.60 -7.20 2.30
C ASP A 64 -1.17 -6.06 1.39
N LEU A 65 -0.40 -6.41 0.34
CA LEU A 65 0.03 -5.49 -0.72
C LEU A 65 -1.01 -5.51 -1.85
N GLN A 66 -1.70 -4.39 -2.03
CA GLN A 66 -2.68 -4.20 -3.10
C GLN A 66 -2.18 -3.21 -4.14
N LEU A 67 -2.21 -3.63 -5.40
CA LEU A 67 -2.04 -2.72 -6.55
C LEU A 67 -3.42 -2.23 -7.02
N ASN A 68 -3.46 -1.05 -7.64
CA ASN A 68 -4.69 -0.50 -8.19
C ASN A 68 -5.27 -1.42 -9.28
N PRO A 69 -6.52 -1.90 -9.13
CA PRO A 69 -7.11 -2.83 -10.08
C PRO A 69 -7.40 -2.20 -11.45
N ARG A 70 -7.54 -0.85 -11.48
CA ARG A 70 -7.78 -0.09 -12.72
C ARG A 70 -6.50 0.09 -13.58
N GLY A 71 -5.41 -0.57 -13.22
CA GLY A 71 -4.19 -0.63 -14.01
C GLY A 71 -3.30 0.62 -13.92
N PHE A 72 -2.40 0.71 -14.89
CA PHE A 72 -1.41 1.78 -15.07
C PHE A 72 -1.79 2.64 -16.27
N SER A 73 -1.57 3.95 -16.16
CA SER A 73 -1.66 4.89 -17.28
C SER A 73 -0.39 5.70 -17.40
N ARG A 74 -0.02 6.04 -18.64
CA ARG A 74 1.17 6.87 -18.89
C ARG A 74 1.03 8.30 -18.36
N HIS A 75 -0.20 8.80 -18.18
CA HIS A 75 -0.46 10.18 -17.77
C HIS A 75 -0.66 10.35 -16.25
N TRP A 76 -0.92 9.28 -15.52
CA TRP A 76 -1.14 9.35 -14.06
C TRP A 76 -0.47 8.21 -13.27
N GLY A 77 0.35 7.41 -13.95
CA GLY A 77 1.01 6.24 -13.40
C GLY A 77 0.02 5.18 -12.92
N SER A 78 0.42 4.48 -11.86
CA SER A 78 -0.47 3.65 -11.06
C SER A 78 -0.22 3.89 -9.58
N ARG A 79 -0.83 3.06 -8.73
CA ARG A 79 -0.78 3.22 -7.28
C ARG A 79 -0.87 1.87 -6.57
N PHE A 80 -0.32 1.81 -5.36
CA PHE A 80 -0.43 0.66 -4.47
C PHE A 80 -0.73 1.10 -3.04
N THR A 81 -1.08 0.15 -2.19
CA THR A 81 -1.20 0.36 -0.74
C THR A 81 -0.83 -0.91 0.00
N LEU A 82 -0.47 -0.75 1.27
CA LEU A 82 -0.39 -1.86 2.24
C LEU A 82 -1.54 -1.67 3.23
N ASN A 83 -2.42 -2.66 3.35
CA ASN A 83 -3.40 -2.67 4.43
C ASN A 83 -2.96 -3.64 5.52
N PHE A 84 -3.28 -3.25 6.74
CA PHE A 84 -3.11 -4.01 7.95
C PHE A 84 -4.49 -4.32 8.50
N GLU A 85 -4.73 -5.57 8.86
CA GLU A 85 -6.01 -6.05 9.31
C GLU A 85 -5.83 -7.02 10.48
N LEU A 86 -6.66 -6.86 11.51
CA LEU A 86 -6.81 -7.87 12.55
C LEU A 86 -7.97 -8.77 12.15
N SER A 87 -7.65 -10.02 11.89
CA SER A 87 -8.57 -11.00 11.33
C SER A 87 -8.72 -12.20 12.27
N PRO A 88 -9.92 -12.78 12.41
CA PRO A 88 -10.11 -14.08 13.07
C PRO A 88 -9.60 -15.26 12.21
N ARG A 89 -9.17 -15.01 10.97
CA ARG A 89 -8.63 -16.01 10.04
C ARG A 89 -7.25 -15.59 9.53
N PRO A 90 -6.39 -16.52 9.07
CA PRO A 90 -5.07 -16.21 8.51
C PRO A 90 -5.15 -15.61 7.09
N THR A 91 -6.19 -14.82 6.81
CA THR A 91 -6.49 -14.21 5.51
C THR A 91 -7.12 -12.84 5.72
N PRO A 92 -6.94 -11.90 4.79
CA PRO A 92 -7.67 -10.63 4.82
C PRO A 92 -9.13 -10.92 4.50
N ILE A 93 -10.04 -10.54 5.39
CA ILE A 93 -11.49 -10.73 5.22
C ILE A 93 -12.25 -9.41 5.09
N GLY A 94 -11.54 -8.27 5.16
CA GLY A 94 -12.17 -6.96 5.20
C GLY A 94 -12.83 -6.65 6.55
N SER A 95 -12.37 -7.31 7.61
CA SER A 95 -12.89 -7.30 8.98
C SER A 95 -13.11 -5.89 9.57
N ASP A 96 -14.23 -5.67 10.26
CA ASP A 96 -14.48 -4.41 11.00
C ASP A 96 -13.73 -4.31 12.34
N TYR A 97 -12.93 -5.31 12.73
CA TYR A 97 -12.27 -5.33 14.04
C TYR A 97 -11.24 -4.20 14.21
N LEU A 98 -10.20 -4.22 13.37
CA LEU A 98 -9.16 -3.21 13.32
C LEU A 98 -8.52 -3.25 11.94
N ARG A 99 -8.60 -2.14 11.22
CA ARG A 99 -7.97 -1.97 9.92
C ARG A 99 -7.26 -0.63 9.83
N ALA A 100 -6.09 -0.63 9.22
CA ALA A 100 -5.35 0.57 8.93
C ALA A 100 -4.56 0.41 7.63
N ARG A 101 -4.56 1.44 6.79
CA ARG A 101 -3.58 1.54 5.70
C ARG A 101 -2.26 2.04 6.25
N LEU A 102 -1.17 1.72 5.55
CA LEU A 102 0.18 2.14 5.92
C LEU A 102 0.23 3.63 6.31
N TRP A 103 -0.40 4.50 5.53
CA TRP A 103 -0.39 5.95 5.77
C TRP A 103 -0.79 6.37 7.20
N LYS A 104 -1.85 5.74 7.73
CA LYS A 104 -2.35 5.99 9.09
C LYS A 104 -1.39 5.49 10.17
N LEU A 105 -0.53 4.53 9.82
CA LEU A 105 0.48 3.93 10.69
C LEU A 105 1.85 4.60 10.56
N LEU A 106 2.04 5.54 9.63
CA LEU A 106 3.31 6.25 9.46
C LEU A 106 3.48 7.35 10.52
N GLU A 107 4.71 7.48 11.02
CA GLU A 107 5.11 8.63 11.85
C GLU A 107 5.11 9.93 11.06
N ARG A 108 5.17 11.06 11.76
CA ARG A 108 5.26 12.38 11.13
C ARG A 108 6.44 12.47 10.15
N GLY A 109 7.62 12.00 10.53
CA GLY A 109 8.82 12.01 9.67
C GLY A 109 8.63 11.16 8.41
N HIS A 110 8.14 9.92 8.56
CA HIS A 110 7.85 9.04 7.44
C HIS A 110 6.74 9.56 6.52
N ARG A 111 5.70 10.22 7.05
CA ARG A 111 4.66 10.87 6.24
C ARG A 111 5.23 12.01 5.40
N LYS A 112 6.11 12.84 5.98
CA LYS A 112 6.79 13.91 5.23
C LYS A 112 7.57 13.33 4.06
N ARG A 113 8.38 12.30 4.31
CA ARG A 113 9.14 11.62 3.24
C ARG A 113 8.25 10.96 2.20
N ALA A 114 7.17 10.30 2.60
CA ALA A 114 6.21 9.72 1.68
C ALA A 114 5.52 10.79 0.81
N LEU A 115 5.21 11.97 1.37
CA LEU A 115 4.72 13.12 0.59
C LEU A 115 5.76 13.59 -0.43
N GLU A 116 7.03 13.67 -0.06
CA GLU A 116 8.10 14.06 -0.97
C GLU A 116 8.22 13.09 -2.15
N ILE A 117 8.16 11.78 -1.90
CA ILE A 117 8.15 10.76 -2.96
C ILE A 117 6.92 10.94 -3.86
N GLN A 118 5.71 11.05 -3.29
CA GLN A 118 4.47 11.27 -4.04
C GLN A 118 4.55 12.53 -4.93
N ARG A 119 5.08 13.63 -4.41
CA ARG A 119 5.24 14.89 -5.15
C ARG A 119 6.22 14.74 -6.30
N LYS A 120 7.34 14.05 -6.09
CA LYS A 120 8.31 13.75 -7.16
C LYS A 120 7.68 12.92 -8.27
N VAL A 121 6.95 11.86 -7.92
CA VAL A 121 6.22 11.02 -8.90
C VAL A 121 5.18 11.84 -9.66
N VAL A 122 4.44 12.71 -8.99
CA VAL A 122 3.43 13.55 -9.66
C VAL A 122 4.09 14.57 -10.58
N ALA A 123 5.21 15.17 -10.16
CA ALA A 123 5.95 16.14 -10.97
C ALA A 123 6.66 15.50 -12.18
N SER A 124 6.96 14.20 -12.15
CA SER A 124 7.59 13.49 -13.27
C SER A 124 6.59 12.97 -14.30
N LEU A 125 5.28 13.05 -14.03
CA LEU A 125 4.26 12.60 -14.98
C LEU A 125 4.13 13.59 -16.14
N PRO A 126 3.97 13.10 -17.39
CA PRO A 126 3.75 13.97 -18.53
C PRO A 126 2.41 14.68 -18.39
N GLU A 127 2.31 15.90 -18.95
CA GLU A 127 1.06 16.64 -18.96
C GLU A 127 -0.04 15.79 -19.65
N PRO A 128 -1.21 15.63 -19.02
CA PRO A 128 -2.29 14.86 -19.62
C PRO A 128 -2.87 15.61 -20.83
N PRO A 129 -3.26 14.92 -21.91
CA PRO A 129 -4.04 15.50 -23.01
C PRO A 129 -5.25 16.28 -22.49
N GLU A 130 -5.62 17.37 -23.18
CA GLU A 130 -6.70 18.28 -22.76
C GLU A 130 -8.02 17.56 -22.45
N LEU A 131 -8.40 16.58 -23.28
CA LEU A 131 -9.60 15.77 -23.07
C LEU A 131 -9.56 14.98 -21.75
N ILE A 132 -8.38 14.43 -21.41
CA ILE A 132 -8.16 13.72 -20.14
C ILE A 132 -8.18 14.73 -18.98
N ARG A 133 -7.55 15.89 -19.16
CA ARG A 133 -7.50 16.96 -18.14
C ARG A 133 -8.89 17.47 -17.78
N ARG A 134 -9.78 17.64 -18.76
CA ARG A 134 -11.19 18.05 -18.56
C ARG A 134 -12.01 16.98 -17.83
N ASN A 135 -11.81 15.71 -18.17
CA ASN A 135 -12.60 14.60 -17.62
C ASN A 135 -12.13 14.11 -16.25
N PHE A 136 -10.89 14.41 -15.86
CA PHE A 136 -10.31 14.02 -14.58
C PHE A 136 -9.94 15.25 -13.77
N HIS A 137 -10.88 15.76 -12.98
CA HIS A 137 -10.65 16.92 -12.10
C HIS A 137 -9.48 16.72 -11.13
N GLY A 138 -8.53 17.67 -11.16
CA GLY A 138 -7.64 18.17 -10.10
C GLY A 138 -6.82 17.16 -9.26
N THR A 139 -7.46 16.22 -8.57
CA THR A 139 -6.82 15.37 -7.56
C THR A 139 -5.93 14.27 -8.14
N ARG A 140 -6.11 13.93 -9.42
CA ARG A 140 -5.25 12.95 -10.12
C ARG A 140 -3.90 13.53 -10.53
N PHE A 141 -3.82 14.83 -10.75
CA PHE A 141 -2.63 15.49 -11.30
C PHE A 141 -2.00 16.50 -10.34
N ALA A 142 -2.71 16.90 -9.28
CA ALA A 142 -2.15 17.79 -8.27
C ALA A 142 -1.26 17.02 -7.28
N PRO A 143 -0.17 17.65 -6.80
CA PRO A 143 0.58 17.13 -5.67
C PRO A 143 -0.36 16.98 -4.47
N PRO A 144 -0.43 15.80 -3.85
CA PRO A 144 -1.45 15.57 -2.84
C PRO A 144 -1.14 16.37 -1.56
N ARG A 145 -2.20 16.96 -0.99
CA ARG A 145 -2.23 17.46 0.39
C ARG A 145 -2.90 16.40 1.24
N TYR A 146 -2.12 15.45 1.74
CA TYR A 146 -2.70 14.38 2.54
C TYR A 146 -2.77 14.74 4.01
N TRP A 147 -3.94 14.49 4.61
CA TRP A 147 -4.14 14.59 6.04
C TRP A 147 -3.75 13.28 6.76
N PRO A 148 -3.41 13.33 8.06
CA PRO A 148 -3.10 12.15 8.88
C PRO A 148 -4.12 11.01 8.83
N TRP A 149 -5.41 11.33 8.70
CA TRP A 149 -6.53 10.38 8.76
C TRP A 149 -6.96 9.84 7.39
N GLU A 150 -6.36 10.32 6.31
CA GLU A 150 -6.75 9.92 4.96
C GLU A 150 -6.23 8.54 4.57
N ASP A 151 -6.97 7.94 3.64
CA ASP A 151 -6.67 6.64 3.06
C ASP A 151 -5.85 6.80 1.78
N VAL A 152 -4.54 6.90 1.96
CA VAL A 152 -3.60 7.20 0.87
C VAL A 152 -3.17 5.95 0.11
N TRP A 153 -3.20 6.07 -1.22
CA TRP A 153 -2.54 5.14 -2.14
C TRP A 153 -1.24 5.77 -2.66
N LEU A 154 -0.15 4.99 -2.61
CA LEU A 154 1.20 5.39 -2.98
C LEU A 154 1.37 5.31 -4.49
N ARG A 155 1.70 6.42 -5.16
CA ARG A 155 1.77 6.49 -6.63
C ARG A 155 3.17 6.15 -7.14
N TYR A 156 3.22 5.58 -8.32
CA TYR A 156 4.46 5.35 -9.08
C TYR A 156 4.19 5.52 -10.57
N SER A 157 5.19 5.96 -11.31
CA SER A 157 5.13 6.17 -12.76
C SER A 157 6.21 5.36 -13.50
N THR A 158 7.31 5.04 -12.84
CA THR A 158 8.43 4.25 -13.38
C THR A 158 8.79 3.11 -12.43
N LEU A 159 9.65 2.19 -12.88
CA LEU A 159 10.20 1.15 -11.99
C LEU A 159 11.14 1.75 -10.92
N ASP A 160 11.78 2.87 -11.22
CA ASP A 160 12.64 3.56 -10.25
C ASP A 160 11.83 4.15 -9.11
N ASP A 161 10.64 4.70 -9.39
CA ASP A 161 9.70 5.12 -8.34
C ASP A 161 9.35 3.94 -7.42
N VAL A 162 9.14 2.75 -8.00
CA VAL A 162 8.84 1.53 -7.23
C VAL A 162 10.02 1.13 -6.35
N ARG A 163 11.26 1.26 -6.83
CA ARG A 163 12.48 1.01 -6.03
C ARG A 163 12.61 2.01 -4.88
N VAL A 164 12.38 3.29 -5.14
CA VAL A 164 12.34 4.34 -4.11
C VAL A 164 11.30 4.02 -3.04
N TRP A 165 10.13 3.53 -3.44
CA TRP A 165 9.12 3.06 -2.51
C TRP A 165 9.56 1.82 -1.74
N ALA A 166 10.24 0.87 -2.37
CA ALA A 166 10.77 -0.32 -1.69
C ALA A 166 11.73 0.06 -0.56
N ASP A 167 12.66 0.99 -0.81
CA ASP A 167 13.60 1.48 0.20
C ASP A 167 12.91 2.27 1.31
N PHE A 168 11.89 3.06 0.96
CA PHE A 168 11.05 3.72 1.94
C PHE A 168 10.31 2.71 2.84
N LEU A 169 9.79 1.62 2.27
CA LEU A 169 9.11 0.58 3.02
C LEU A 169 10.07 -0.11 3.99
N LYS A 170 11.29 -0.46 3.56
CA LYS A 170 12.32 -1.03 4.44
C LYS A 170 12.56 -0.20 5.71
N GLN A 171 12.51 1.12 5.59
CA GLN A 171 12.75 2.05 6.71
C GLN A 171 11.51 2.28 7.57
N SER A 172 10.34 2.43 6.94
CA SER A 172 9.12 2.89 7.63
C SER A 172 8.23 1.77 8.16
N LEU A 173 8.20 0.64 7.45
CA LEU A 173 7.36 -0.51 7.75
C LEU A 173 7.66 -1.15 9.12
N PRO A 174 8.90 -1.14 9.64
CA PRO A 174 9.20 -1.47 11.02
C PRO A 174 8.24 -0.87 12.06
N SER A 175 8.32 0.45 12.22
CA SER A 175 7.54 1.20 13.19
C SER A 175 6.02 1.13 12.92
N ALA A 176 5.63 1.03 11.64
CA ALA A 176 4.22 0.91 11.26
C ALA A 176 3.63 -0.42 11.72
N THR A 177 4.38 -1.51 11.56
CA THR A 177 3.99 -2.85 12.00
C THR A 177 3.88 -2.92 13.51
N ASP A 178 4.86 -2.39 14.23
CA ASP A 178 4.87 -2.39 15.70
C ASP A 178 3.66 -1.62 16.27
N ARG A 179 3.33 -0.45 15.69
CA ARG A 179 2.13 0.32 16.06
C ARG A 179 0.83 -0.44 15.80
N PHE A 180 0.75 -1.14 14.67
CA PHE A 180 -0.43 -1.93 14.34
C PHE A 180 -0.62 -3.09 15.32
N VAL A 181 0.42 -3.88 15.57
CA VAL A 181 0.39 -5.01 16.51
C VAL A 181 0.06 -4.55 17.93
N ALA A 182 0.65 -3.45 18.39
CA ALA A 182 0.32 -2.86 19.70
C ALA A 182 -1.16 -2.47 19.78
N SER A 183 -1.70 -1.85 18.74
CA SER A 183 -3.13 -1.48 18.65
C SER A 183 -4.03 -2.72 18.63
N ALA A 184 -3.63 -3.77 17.90
CA ALA A 184 -4.34 -5.04 17.86
C ALA A 184 -4.41 -5.70 19.23
N ARG A 185 -3.28 -5.83 19.93
CA ARG A 185 -3.22 -6.39 21.29
C ARG A 185 -4.13 -5.63 22.26
N LYS A 186 -4.12 -4.30 22.21
CA LYS A 186 -5.02 -3.45 23.02
C LYS A 186 -6.49 -3.67 22.68
N LYS A 187 -6.83 -3.85 21.40
CA LYS A 187 -8.21 -4.11 20.94
C LYS A 187 -8.71 -5.45 21.46
N ILE A 188 -7.90 -6.50 21.35
CA ILE A 188 -8.18 -7.84 21.88
C ILE A 188 -8.40 -7.79 23.39
N GLY A 189 -7.45 -7.21 24.14
CA GLY A 189 -7.54 -7.13 25.61
C GLY A 189 -8.81 -6.44 26.11
N ARG A 190 -9.28 -5.39 25.41
CA ARG A 190 -10.54 -4.71 25.76
C ARG A 190 -11.77 -5.61 25.58
N GLN A 191 -11.80 -6.48 24.56
CA GLN A 191 -12.95 -7.35 24.32
C GLN A 191 -13.15 -8.38 25.44
N PHE A 192 -12.07 -8.87 26.05
CA PHE A 192 -12.16 -9.79 27.19
C PHE A 192 -12.75 -9.12 28.44
N THR A 193 -12.47 -7.84 28.67
CA THR A 193 -13.02 -7.10 29.83
C THR A 193 -14.53 -6.92 29.79
N TYR A 194 -15.14 -6.85 28.59
CA TYR A 194 -16.59 -6.68 28.44
C TYR A 194 -17.39 -7.99 28.50
N ARG A 195 -16.76 -9.17 28.39
CA ARG A 195 -17.46 -10.47 28.45
C ARG A 195 -17.56 -11.05 29.86
N LEU A 196 -16.90 -10.44 30.85
CA LEU A 196 -16.87 -10.88 32.24
C LEU A 196 -17.75 -10.02 33.17
N ARG A 197 -18.59 -9.15 32.59
CA ARG A 197 -19.61 -8.37 33.29
C ARG A 197 -20.98 -8.73 32.73
#